data_AF-A0A5E4CWQ7-F1
#
_entry.id   AF-A0A5E4CWQ7-F1
#
_cell.length_a   1.000
_cell.length_b   1.000
_cell.length_c   1.000
_cell.angle_alpha   90.00
_cell.angle_beta   90.00
_cell.angle_gamma   90.00
#
_symmetry.space_group_name_H-M   'P 1'
#
loop_
_entity.id
_entity.type
_entity.pdbx_description
1 polymer ?
#
loop_
_entity_poly.entity_id
_entity_poly.type
_entity_poly.pdbx_seq_one_letter_code
_entity_poly.pdbx_strand_id
1 'polypeptide(L)'
;MAELLCDSSSKQSLNPQELACDTSSEEPLNLQEPQKAGPATKPKPRLPSHSKSMRHRSHSRCGDNFATYFPRVLKHIHSGLSLSRSSMSVLDSFVQDIFERITSEARRLAGQNHRSTITSRDLQTAVCLLLPGEIGKHAVYEATRAVCRSHSSK
;
A
#
# COMPACT_ATOMS: atom_id res chain seq x y z
N MET A 1 -30.16 41.84 4.23
CA MET A 1 -30.54 41.23 5.52
C MET A 1 -29.70 39.97 5.66
N ALA A 2 -28.39 40.15 5.86
CA ALA A 2 -27.70 39.96 7.14
C ALA A 2 -27.50 38.45 7.41
N GLU A 3 -26.34 37.88 7.03
CA GLU A 3 -25.06 37.84 7.78
C GLU A 3 -25.02 36.78 8.89
N LEU A 4 -23.93 36.00 8.85
CA LEU A 4 -23.19 35.30 9.91
C LEU A 4 -23.93 34.44 10.95
N LEU A 5 -23.42 33.21 11.12
CA LEU A 5 -22.48 32.93 12.22
C LEU A 5 -21.67 31.65 11.94
N CYS A 6 -20.42 31.89 11.53
CA CYS A 6 -19.28 31.06 11.85
C CYS A 6 -19.00 31.30 13.34
N ASP A 7 -19.07 30.25 14.18
CA ASP A 7 -18.52 30.33 15.52
C ASP A 7 -17.25 29.50 15.61
N SER A 8 -16.29 30.14 16.25
CA SER A 8 -14.89 29.82 16.31
C SER A 8 -14.58 29.07 17.60
N SER A 9 -13.36 28.54 17.65
CA SER A 9 -12.57 28.44 18.88
C SER A 9 -12.77 27.18 19.71
N SER A 10 -11.93 26.18 19.45
CA SER A 10 -10.97 25.83 20.49
C SER A 10 -9.57 25.77 19.90
N LYS A 11 -8.79 26.80 20.22
CA LYS A 11 -7.35 26.84 20.03
C LYS A 11 -6.71 25.85 20.99
N GLN A 12 -5.86 24.96 20.48
CA GLN A 12 -4.70 24.53 21.24
C GLN A 12 -3.46 24.54 20.34
N SER A 13 -2.66 25.56 20.64
CA SER A 13 -1.24 25.80 20.38
C SER A 13 -0.50 24.80 19.50
N LEU A 14 -0.07 25.31 18.35
CA LEU A 14 1.20 24.96 17.74
C LEU A 14 2.33 25.10 18.77
N ASN A 15 3.20 24.10 18.83
CA ASN A 15 4.60 24.25 19.15
C ASN A 15 5.41 23.57 18.03
N PRO A 16 6.09 24.33 17.15
CA PRO A 16 6.95 23.80 16.11
C PRO A 16 8.39 24.32 16.24
N GLN A 17 9.24 23.68 17.04
CA GLN A 17 10.72 23.78 17.08
C GLN A 17 11.21 22.48 17.75
N GLU A 18 12.16 21.66 17.29
CA GLU A 18 13.39 21.78 16.48
C GLU A 18 13.56 20.43 15.74
N LEU A 19 13.94 20.27 14.46
CA LEU A 19 15.17 20.63 13.75
C LEU A 19 16.48 20.24 14.47
N ALA A 20 16.96 19.02 14.25
CA ALA A 20 18.40 18.74 14.19
C ALA A 20 18.68 17.45 13.41
N CYS A 21 19.38 17.63 12.30
CA CYS A 21 20.18 16.58 11.66
C CYS A 21 21.44 16.39 12.50
N ASP A 22 21.82 15.15 12.80
CA ASP A 22 23.21 14.84 13.10
C ASP A 22 23.66 13.62 12.32
N THR A 23 24.51 13.93 11.35
CA THR A 23 25.42 13.06 10.65
C THR A 23 26.57 12.63 11.56
N SER A 24 27.15 11.47 11.22
CA SER A 24 28.50 11.00 11.59
C SER A 24 28.57 10.01 12.77
N SER A 25 28.84 8.74 12.45
CA SER A 25 30.22 8.21 12.44
C SER A 25 30.23 6.69 12.15
N GLU A 26 30.94 6.30 11.07
CA GLU A 26 32.06 5.33 10.99
C GLU A 26 32.13 4.25 12.11
N GLU A 27 32.43 2.96 11.95
CA GLU A 27 33.23 2.09 11.04
C GLU A 27 33.13 0.64 11.69
N PRO A 28 33.78 -0.48 11.28
CA PRO A 28 34.01 -1.08 9.94
C PRO A 28 34.07 -2.63 9.86
N LEU A 29 34.51 -3.12 8.68
CA LEU A 29 35.17 -4.42 8.35
C LEU A 29 34.24 -5.67 8.25
N ASN A 30 34.29 -6.57 7.26
CA ASN A 30 35.24 -6.95 6.19
C ASN A 30 34.59 -8.13 5.40
N LEU A 31 34.78 -8.25 4.08
CA LEU A 31 35.30 -9.46 3.38
C LEU A 31 35.24 -9.34 1.84
N GLN A 32 36.45 -9.18 1.29
CA GLN A 32 37.06 -9.59 0.02
C GLN A 32 36.25 -10.07 -1.22
N GLU A 33 36.74 -9.50 -2.34
CA GLU A 33 36.64 -9.82 -3.77
C GLU A 33 37.11 -11.25 -4.14
N PRO A 34 36.74 -11.78 -5.33
CA PRO A 34 37.73 -11.74 -6.43
C PRO A 34 37.18 -11.49 -7.85
N GLN A 35 38.06 -10.90 -8.66
CA GLN A 35 37.98 -10.60 -10.10
C GLN A 35 38.07 -11.85 -10.98
N LYS A 36 37.46 -11.84 -12.19
CA LYS A 36 38.17 -11.57 -13.48
C LYS A 36 37.28 -11.76 -14.75
N ALA A 37 37.36 -10.75 -15.63
CA ALA A 37 37.45 -10.74 -17.11
C ALA A 37 36.46 -11.50 -18.05
N GLY A 38 35.88 -10.76 -19.03
CA GLY A 38 35.19 -11.26 -20.25
C GLY A 38 36.15 -11.52 -21.44
N PRO A 39 35.78 -11.36 -22.74
CA PRO A 39 34.46 -11.19 -23.41
C PRO A 39 34.25 -12.05 -24.71
N ALA A 40 33.02 -11.98 -25.26
CA ALA A 40 32.62 -12.10 -26.69
C ALA A 40 32.72 -13.43 -27.48
N THR A 41 31.56 -13.97 -27.92
CA THR A 41 31.41 -14.59 -29.26
C THR A 41 29.96 -14.54 -29.78
N LYS A 42 29.84 -14.55 -31.11
CA LYS A 42 28.80 -13.98 -32.01
C LYS A 42 27.51 -14.83 -32.21
N PRO A 43 26.42 -14.29 -32.81
CA PRO A 43 25.10 -14.91 -32.88
C PRO A 43 24.89 -15.78 -34.13
N LYS A 44 24.07 -16.85 -34.04
CA LYS A 44 23.65 -17.71 -35.17
C LYS A 44 22.21 -18.27 -34.98
N PRO A 45 21.54 -18.74 -36.06
CA PRO A 45 20.22 -18.26 -36.49
C PRO A 45 19.01 -19.08 -36.04
N ARG A 46 17.82 -18.49 -36.22
CA ARG A 46 16.48 -19.00 -35.88
C ARG A 46 16.06 -20.18 -36.78
N LEU A 47 15.41 -21.18 -36.18
CA LEU A 47 14.50 -22.11 -36.85
C LEU A 47 13.04 -21.70 -36.50
N PRO A 48 12.12 -21.58 -37.46
CA PRO A 48 10.73 -21.26 -37.18
C PRO A 48 9.97 -22.55 -36.80
N SER A 49 9.84 -22.84 -35.51
CA SER A 49 8.87 -23.82 -35.03
C SER A 49 7.50 -23.17 -34.95
N HIS A 50 6.67 -23.46 -35.95
CA HIS A 50 5.27 -23.04 -36.02
C HIS A 50 4.43 -24.02 -35.20
N SER A 51 4.43 -23.88 -33.87
CA SER A 51 3.37 -24.45 -33.05
C SER A 51 2.33 -23.37 -32.80
N LYS A 52 1.19 -23.49 -33.49
CA LYS A 52 -0.03 -22.75 -33.17
C LYS A 52 -0.50 -23.23 -31.81
N SER A 53 0.13 -22.74 -30.74
CA SER A 53 -0.43 -22.81 -29.40
C SER A 53 -1.68 -21.94 -29.45
N MET A 54 -2.81 -22.63 -29.55
CA MET A 54 -4.13 -22.10 -29.27
C MET A 54 -4.03 -21.50 -27.87
N ARG A 55 -3.71 -20.20 -27.81
CA ARG A 55 -3.98 -19.38 -26.63
C ARG A 55 -5.49 -19.47 -26.50
N HIS A 56 -5.94 -20.43 -25.70
CA HIS A 56 -7.08 -20.18 -24.86
C HIS A 56 -6.74 -18.88 -24.15
N ARG A 57 -7.21 -17.76 -24.73
CA ARG A 57 -7.70 -16.63 -23.96
C ARG A 57 -8.77 -17.26 -23.08
N SER A 58 -8.30 -17.93 -22.04
CA SER A 58 -9.00 -17.95 -20.79
C SER A 58 -9.18 -16.47 -20.52
N HIS A 59 -10.36 -15.98 -20.89
CA HIS A 59 -11.02 -14.92 -20.19
C HIS A 59 -11.29 -15.44 -18.77
N SER A 60 -10.21 -15.82 -18.09
CA SER A 60 -10.12 -15.95 -16.66
C SER A 60 -10.62 -14.62 -16.23
N ARG A 61 -11.83 -14.61 -15.67
CA ARG A 61 -12.39 -13.47 -14.95
C ARG A 61 -11.22 -12.90 -14.19
N CYS A 62 -10.70 -11.77 -14.68
CA CYS A 62 -9.53 -11.16 -14.09
C CYS A 62 -10.10 -10.61 -12.80
N GLY A 63 -10.07 -11.44 -11.76
CA GLY A 63 -10.54 -11.10 -10.45
C GLY A 63 -9.90 -9.78 -10.08
N ASP A 64 -10.66 -8.95 -9.40
CA ASP A 64 -10.20 -7.69 -8.85
C ASP A 64 -8.93 -7.97 -8.04
N ASN A 65 -7.77 -7.71 -8.66
CA ASN A 65 -6.46 -7.96 -8.08
C ASN A 65 -5.74 -6.63 -7.90
N PHE A 66 -4.93 -6.55 -6.86
CA PHE A 66 -4.22 -5.35 -6.47
C PHE A 66 -2.86 -5.22 -7.16
N ALA A 67 -2.56 -6.06 -8.15
CA ALA A 67 -1.27 -6.18 -8.81
C ALA A 67 -0.77 -4.84 -9.39
N THR A 68 -1.67 -3.99 -9.86
CA THR A 68 -1.33 -2.67 -10.44
C THR A 68 -0.77 -1.70 -9.38
N TYR A 69 -1.13 -1.87 -8.11
CA TYR A 69 -0.78 -0.94 -7.03
C TYR A 69 0.55 -1.30 -6.36
N PHE A 70 0.91 -2.59 -6.26
CA PHE A 70 2.12 -3.00 -5.55
C PHE A 70 3.41 -2.34 -6.07
N PRO A 71 3.66 -2.27 -7.39
CA PRO A 71 4.86 -1.58 -7.89
C PRO A 71 4.85 -0.08 -7.62
N ARG A 72 3.67 0.56 -7.52
CA ARG A 72 3.54 1.99 -7.23
C ARG A 72 3.88 2.28 -5.77
N VAL A 73 3.38 1.45 -4.85
CA VAL A 73 3.70 1.54 -3.42
C VAL A 73 5.16 1.20 -3.18
N LEU A 74 5.70 0.14 -3.80
CA LEU A 74 7.10 -0.24 -3.62
C LEU A 74 8.05 0.86 -4.06
N LYS A 75 7.79 1.52 -5.20
CA LYS A 75 8.62 2.65 -5.66
C LYS A 75 8.67 3.82 -4.69
N HIS A 76 7.61 4.02 -3.89
CA HIS A 76 7.59 5.07 -2.88
C HIS A 76 8.54 4.78 -1.71
N ILE A 77 8.83 3.50 -1.46
CA ILE A 77 9.71 3.04 -0.38
C ILE A 77 11.14 2.81 -0.92
N HIS A 78 11.26 2.12 -2.06
CA HIS A 78 12.53 1.82 -2.74
C HIS A 78 12.37 1.83 -4.27
N SER A 79 12.93 2.85 -4.93
CA SER A 79 12.84 3.04 -6.38
C SER A 79 13.69 2.05 -7.22
N GLY A 80 14.63 1.32 -6.61
CA GLY A 80 15.50 0.35 -7.28
C GLY A 80 15.05 -1.12 -7.18
N LEU A 81 13.96 -1.41 -6.47
CA LEU A 81 13.46 -2.77 -6.27
C LEU A 81 12.27 -3.09 -7.19
N SER A 82 12.06 -4.37 -7.48
CA SER A 82 10.91 -4.87 -8.23
C SER A 82 10.35 -6.15 -7.62
N LEU A 83 9.06 -6.40 -7.80
CA LEU A 83 8.37 -7.58 -7.29
C LEU A 83 8.32 -8.66 -8.36
N SER A 84 8.61 -9.90 -7.96
CA SER A 84 8.38 -11.07 -8.80
C SER A 84 6.87 -11.37 -8.91
N ARG A 85 6.46 -12.12 -9.94
CA ARG A 85 5.06 -12.55 -10.09
C ARG A 85 4.57 -13.39 -8.90
N SER A 86 5.44 -14.21 -8.32
CA SER A 86 5.13 -15.01 -7.13
C SER A 86 4.89 -14.10 -5.91
N SER A 87 5.78 -13.13 -5.70
CA SER A 87 5.64 -12.13 -4.63
C SER A 87 4.36 -11.32 -4.77
N MET A 88 3.97 -10.95 -6.00
CA MET A 88 2.71 -10.25 -6.25
C MET A 88 1.50 -11.09 -5.87
N SER A 89 1.50 -12.41 -6.13
CA SER A 89 0.40 -13.30 -5.72
C SER A 89 0.29 -13.41 -4.21
N VAL A 90 1.40 -13.47 -3.48
CA VAL A 90 1.39 -13.52 -2.01
C VAL A 90 0.82 -12.22 -1.43
N LEU A 91 1.23 -11.07 -1.98
CA LEU A 91 0.72 -9.76 -1.54
C LEU A 91 -0.77 -9.59 -1.86
N ASP A 92 -1.24 -10.08 -3.00
CA ASP A 92 -2.65 -10.04 -3.39
C ASP A 92 -3.53 -10.81 -2.39
N SER A 93 -3.16 -12.05 -2.07
CA SER A 93 -3.85 -12.85 -1.06
C SER A 93 -3.78 -12.20 0.34
N PHE A 94 -2.64 -11.60 0.70
CA PHE A 94 -2.50 -10.91 1.98
C PHE A 94 -3.47 -9.72 2.09
N VAL A 95 -3.57 -8.89 1.05
CA VAL A 95 -4.51 -7.76 1.04
C VAL A 95 -5.95 -8.26 1.09
N GLN A 96 -6.27 -9.32 0.36
CA GLN A 96 -7.61 -9.91 0.36
C GLN A 96 -8.00 -10.44 1.75
N ASP A 97 -7.11 -11.15 2.44
CA ASP A 97 -7.36 -11.67 3.81
C ASP A 97 -7.63 -10.52 4.80
N ILE A 98 -6.79 -9.48 4.79
CA ILE A 98 -6.99 -8.32 5.68
C ILE A 98 -8.28 -7.56 5.31
N PHE A 99 -8.59 -7.41 4.03
CA PHE A 99 -9.81 -6.76 3.57
C PHE A 99 -11.07 -7.49 4.04
N GLU A 100 -11.09 -8.82 3.91
CA GLU A 100 -12.21 -9.65 4.36
C GLU A 100 -12.39 -9.57 5.87
N ARG A 101 -11.29 -9.62 6.63
CA ARG A 101 -11.31 -9.47 8.08
C ARG A 101 -11.89 -8.11 8.49
N ILE A 102 -11.42 -7.02 7.89
CA ILE A 102 -11.93 -5.66 8.19
C ILE A 102 -13.40 -5.53 7.82
N THR A 103 -13.80 -6.00 6.64
CA THR A 103 -15.18 -5.88 6.16
C THR A 103 -16.14 -6.70 7.01
N SER A 104 -15.76 -7.92 7.37
CA SER A 104 -16.55 -8.78 8.25
C SER A 104 -16.77 -8.14 9.62
N GLU A 105 -15.70 -7.56 10.19
CA GLU A 105 -15.72 -6.90 11.48
C GLU A 105 -16.53 -5.58 11.46
N ALA A 106 -16.38 -4.78 10.41
CA ALA A 106 -17.16 -3.55 10.23
C ALA A 106 -18.66 -3.84 10.02
N ARG A 107 -18.99 -4.91 9.29
CA ARG A 107 -20.37 -5.41 9.16
C ARG A 107 -20.94 -5.80 10.52
N ARG A 108 -20.16 -6.48 11.37
CA ARG A 108 -20.54 -6.84 12.74
C ARG A 108 -20.83 -5.57 13.57
N LEU A 109 -19.97 -4.56 13.50
CA LEU A 109 -20.15 -3.28 14.19
C LEU A 109 -21.40 -2.50 13.72
N ALA A 110 -21.68 -2.50 12.42
CA ALA A 110 -22.90 -1.88 11.88
C ALA A 110 -24.15 -2.60 12.39
N GLY A 111 -24.14 -3.94 12.38
CA GLY A 111 -25.23 -4.77 12.91
C GLY A 111 -25.48 -4.58 14.40
N GLN A 112 -24.42 -4.43 15.21
CA GLN A 112 -24.52 -4.12 16.65
C GLN A 112 -25.16 -2.76 16.93
N ASN A 113 -24.98 -1.81 16.03
CA ASN A 113 -25.57 -0.49 16.12
C ASN A 113 -26.93 -0.39 15.41
N HIS A 114 -27.53 -1.52 15.00
CA HIS A 114 -28.79 -1.59 14.23
C HIS A 114 -28.78 -0.75 12.94
N ARG A 115 -27.61 -0.58 12.32
CA ARG A 115 -27.46 0.10 11.02
C ARG A 115 -27.28 -0.93 9.91
N SER A 116 -27.98 -0.74 8.80
CA SER A 116 -27.75 -1.49 7.55
C SER A 116 -26.57 -0.92 6.74
N THR A 117 -26.22 0.34 6.96
CA THR A 117 -25.11 1.03 6.27
C THR A 117 -23.82 0.92 7.08
N ILE A 118 -22.76 0.41 6.45
CA ILE A 118 -21.40 0.45 7.00
C ILE A 118 -20.82 1.84 6.78
N THR A 119 -20.39 2.50 7.86
CA THR A 119 -19.83 3.86 7.82
C THR A 119 -18.31 3.85 7.89
N SER A 120 -17.66 4.97 7.55
CA SER A 120 -16.22 5.16 7.73
C SER A 120 -15.77 4.95 9.19
N ARG A 121 -16.63 5.26 10.16
CA ARG A 121 -16.40 5.03 11.59
C ARG A 121 -16.37 3.54 11.93
N ASP A 122 -17.23 2.74 11.32
CA ASP A 122 -17.26 1.28 11.50
C ASP A 122 -15.97 0.66 10.96
N LEU A 123 -15.50 1.11 9.79
CA LEU A 123 -14.22 0.68 9.21
C LEU A 123 -13.03 1.10 10.06
N GLN A 124 -12.96 2.36 10.54
CA GLN A 124 -11.87 2.81 11.41
C GLN A 124 -11.81 2.01 12.71
N THR A 125 -12.96 1.72 13.31
CA THR A 125 -13.04 0.91 14.53
C THR A 125 -12.61 -0.53 14.26
N ALA A 126 -13.07 -1.14 13.16
CA ALA A 126 -12.65 -2.48 12.75
C ALA A 126 -11.12 -2.57 12.54
N VAL A 127 -10.51 -1.56 11.91
CA VAL A 127 -9.06 -1.48 11.72
C VAL A 127 -8.32 -1.45 13.06
N CYS A 128 -8.78 -0.64 14.03
CA CYS A 128 -8.19 -0.61 15.37
C CYS A 128 -8.31 -1.95 16.12
N LEU A 129 -9.38 -2.72 15.88
CA LEU A 129 -9.56 -4.04 16.51
C LEU A 129 -8.66 -5.11 15.89
N LEU A 130 -8.35 -5.00 14.60
CA LEU A 130 -7.60 -6.03 13.86
C LEU A 130 -6.09 -5.77 13.82
N LEU A 131 -5.66 -4.51 13.80
CA LEU A 131 -4.25 -4.13 13.67
C LEU A 131 -3.67 -3.69 15.02
N PRO A 132 -2.71 -4.44 15.58
CA PRO A 132 -2.15 -4.12 16.89
C PRO A 132 -1.12 -2.98 16.83
N GLY A 133 -0.91 -2.36 18.01
CA GLY A 133 0.24 -1.50 18.27
C GLY A 133 0.34 -0.28 17.36
N GLU A 134 1.54 -0.05 16.84
CA GLU A 134 1.87 1.13 16.05
C GLU A 134 1.28 1.09 14.63
N ILE A 135 1.10 -0.10 14.07
CA ILE A 135 0.54 -0.29 12.72
C ILE A 135 -0.91 0.21 12.67
N GLY A 136 -1.71 -0.10 13.69
CA GLY A 136 -3.11 0.37 13.77
C GLY A 136 -3.20 1.89 13.81
N LYS A 137 -2.31 2.56 14.57
CA LYS A 137 -2.27 4.03 14.66
C LYS A 137 -1.97 4.66 13.29
N HIS A 138 -0.97 4.14 12.58
CA HIS A 138 -0.61 4.62 11.24
C HIS A 138 -1.72 4.37 10.22
N ALA A 139 -2.37 3.21 10.28
CA ALA A 139 -3.47 2.88 9.38
C ALA A 139 -4.65 3.86 9.54
N VAL A 140 -5.03 4.20 10.77
CA VAL A 140 -6.10 5.19 11.03
C VAL A 140 -5.70 6.60 10.60
N TYR A 141 -4.44 6.98 10.83
CA TYR A 141 -3.91 8.27 10.38
C TYR A 141 -3.99 8.40 8.85
N GLU A 142 -3.53 7.38 8.11
CA GLU A 142 -3.60 7.37 6.65
C GLU A 142 -5.03 7.32 6.13
N ALA A 143 -5.92 6.54 6.77
CA ALA A 143 -7.33 6.49 6.41
C ALA A 143 -7.99 7.86 6.55
N THR A 144 -7.72 8.58 7.63
CA THR A 144 -8.28 9.92 7.87
C THR A 144 -7.80 10.91 6.82
N ARG A 145 -6.50 10.88 6.46
CA ARG A 145 -5.95 11.72 5.39
C ARG A 145 -6.60 11.44 4.05
N ALA A 146 -6.80 10.17 3.71
CA ALA A 146 -7.45 9.77 2.46
C ALA A 146 -8.89 10.29 2.39
N VAL A 147 -9.64 10.18 3.49
CA VAL A 147 -11.01 10.70 3.60
C VAL A 147 -11.02 12.23 3.49
N CYS A 148 -10.10 12.96 4.12
CA CYS A 148 -10.04 14.41 3.97
C CYS A 148 -9.77 14.83 2.51
N ARG A 149 -8.88 14.12 1.81
CA ARG A 149 -8.58 14.39 0.39
C ARG A 149 -9.77 14.13 -0.52
N SER A 150 -10.57 13.09 -0.26
CA SER A 150 -11.75 12.76 -1.09
C SER A 150 -12.86 13.81 -1.00
N HIS A 151 -13.01 14.46 0.15
CA HIS A 151 -13.99 15.56 0.31
C HIS A 151 -13.54 16.87 -0.35
N SER A 152 -12.23 17.08 -0.50
CA SER A 152 -11.63 18.31 -1.05
C SER A 152 -11.59 18.33 -2.59
N SER A 153 -11.64 17.16 -3.24
CA SER A 153 -11.47 17.02 -4.69
C SER A 153 -12.78 17.19 -5.50
N LYS A 154 -13.67 18.07 -5.05
CA LYS A 154 -14.93 18.41 -5.75
C LYS A 154 -14.77 19.58 -6.71
#